data_AF-A0A9E3ZFH2-F1
#
_entry.id   AF-A0A9E3ZFH2-F1
#
_cell.length_a   1.000
_cell.length_b   1.000
_cell.length_c   1.000
_cell.angle_alpha   90.00
_cell.angle_beta   90.00
_cell.angle_gamma   90.00
#
_symmetry.space_group_name_H-M   'P 1'
#
loop_
_entity.id
_entity.type
_entity.pdbx_description
1 polymer ?
#
loop_
_entity_poly.entity_id
_entity_poly.type
_entity_poly.pdbx_seq_one_letter_code
_entity_poly.pdbx_strand_id
1 'polypeptide(L)'
;MPLTTRTIAITLMIFAALSTSVSAATIKKWVDENGVTHYGTAVPPQYVDREHSELNARGIEVKRHDRAMTPEELERERAIEAMRAEQQELLEEQQARDRILLNLYRNEDDLVMARDGKIAQIESQIRLNHNEIRRLKTRLS
;
A
#
# COMPACT_ATOMS: atom_id res chain seq x y z
N MET A 1 25.42 29.94 61.35
CA MET A 1 25.28 30.83 60.18
C MET A 1 24.41 30.17 59.10
N PRO A 2 23.06 30.23 59.18
CA PRO A 2 22.14 29.62 58.21
C PRO A 2 21.53 30.62 57.21
N LEU A 3 22.10 31.84 57.10
CA LEU A 3 21.51 32.93 56.30
C LEU A 3 22.00 32.96 54.85
N THR A 4 23.20 32.44 54.58
CA THR A 4 23.82 32.42 53.24
C THR A 4 23.29 31.32 52.34
N THR A 5 22.79 30.21 52.90
CA THR A 5 22.16 29.12 52.14
C THR A 5 20.75 29.48 51.67
N ARG A 6 20.00 30.27 52.46
CA ARG A 6 18.66 30.77 52.08
C ARG A 6 18.70 31.77 50.92
N THR A 7 19.71 32.64 50.86
CA THR A 7 19.85 33.61 49.77
C THR A 7 20.21 32.92 48.45
N ILE A 8 21.13 31.95 48.48
CA ILE A 8 21.49 31.13 47.29
C ILE A 8 20.28 30.35 46.77
N ALA A 9 19.47 29.77 47.67
CA ALA A 9 18.25 29.04 47.29
C ALA A 9 17.21 29.96 46.62
N ILE A 10 17.06 31.21 47.06
CA ILE A 10 16.13 32.17 46.47
C ILE A 10 16.64 32.65 45.10
N THR A 11 17.94 32.87 44.94
CA THR A 11 18.52 33.26 43.64
C THR A 11 18.41 32.15 42.60
N LEU A 12 18.59 30.88 43.00
CA LEU A 12 18.42 29.73 42.11
C LEU A 12 16.96 29.53 41.69
N MET A 13 16.00 29.82 42.59
CA MET A 13 14.57 29.73 42.31
C MET A 13 14.08 30.82 41.33
N ILE A 14 14.67 32.02 41.38
CA ILE A 14 14.36 33.10 40.42
C ILE A 14 14.92 32.78 39.02
N PHE A 15 16.07 32.10 38.92
CA PHE A 15 16.64 31.70 37.62
C PHE A 15 15.81 30.60 36.93
N ALA A 16 15.21 29.68 37.71
CA ALA A 16 14.32 28.65 37.18
C ALA A 16 12.99 29.22 36.65
N ALA A 17 12.50 30.33 37.21
CA ALA A 17 11.25 30.97 36.78
C ALA A 17 11.35 31.74 35.46
N LEU A 18 12.57 32.00 34.95
CA LEU A 18 12.79 32.69 33.67
C LEU A 18 12.95 31.73 32.48
N SER A 19 12.78 30.43 32.68
CA SER A 19 12.79 29.44 31.59
C SER A 19 11.44 29.44 30.87
N THR A 20 11.15 30.52 30.14
CA THR A 20 10.01 30.55 29.21
C THR A 20 10.33 29.61 28.06
N SER A 21 9.48 28.60 27.89
CA SER A 21 9.52 27.68 26.77
C SER A 21 9.44 28.48 25.48
N VAL A 22 10.54 28.60 24.74
CA VAL A 22 10.49 29.10 23.36
C VAL A 22 9.72 28.06 22.56
N SER A 23 8.42 28.33 22.35
CA SER A 23 7.62 27.59 21.39
C SER A 23 8.31 27.76 20.04
N ALA A 24 8.85 26.66 19.50
CA ALA A 24 9.48 26.67 18.19
C ALA A 24 8.41 27.09 17.17
N ALA A 25 8.49 28.33 16.71
CA ALA A 25 7.59 28.83 15.68
C ALA A 25 7.84 28.01 14.40
N THR A 26 6.89 27.17 14.02
CA THR A 26 6.87 26.51 12.72
C THR A 26 6.62 27.59 11.66
N ILE A 27 7.61 27.82 10.80
CA ILE A 27 7.51 28.80 9.71
C ILE A 27 7.10 28.02 8.47
N LYS A 28 5.98 28.36 7.84
CA LYS A 28 5.55 27.77 6.57
C LYS A 28 6.09 28.59 5.41
N LYS A 29 6.55 27.92 4.36
CA LYS A 29 7.03 28.50 3.10
C LYS A 29 6.12 28.06 1.96
N TRP A 30 5.64 29.03 1.18
CA TRP A 30 4.86 28.79 -0.03
C TRP A 30 5.33 29.73 -1.15
N VAL A 31 4.98 29.40 -2.39
CA VAL A 31 5.29 30.22 -3.57
C VAL A 31 3.98 30.78 -4.14
N ASP A 32 3.95 32.08 -4.40
CA ASP A 32 2.78 32.75 -4.99
C ASP A 32 2.71 32.63 -6.53
N GLU A 33 1.68 33.21 -7.15
CA GLU A 33 1.48 33.19 -8.61
C GLU A 33 2.58 33.89 -9.42
N ASN A 34 3.31 34.81 -8.79
CA ASN A 34 4.39 35.56 -9.41
C ASN A 34 5.76 34.88 -9.20
N GLY A 35 5.78 33.68 -8.58
CA GLY A 35 7.00 32.95 -8.26
C GLY A 35 7.74 33.48 -7.03
N VAL A 36 7.12 34.36 -6.24
CA VAL A 36 7.72 34.93 -5.03
C VAL A 36 7.52 33.95 -3.86
N THR A 37 8.62 33.65 -3.17
CA THR A 37 8.61 32.81 -1.97
C THR A 37 8.19 33.63 -0.76
N HIS A 38 7.13 33.20 -0.09
CA HIS A 38 6.64 33.81 1.15
C HIS A 38 6.90 32.90 2.35
N TYR A 39 7.10 33.52 3.51
CA TYR A 39 7.30 32.86 4.79
C TYR A 39 6.29 33.40 5.79
N GLY A 40 5.57 32.52 6.49
CA GLY A 40 4.56 32.94 7.45
C GLY A 40 4.10 31.84 8.39
N THR A 41 3.31 32.20 9.39
CA THR A 41 2.81 31.26 10.40
C THR A 41 1.67 30.37 9.89
N ALA A 42 0.99 30.79 8.81
CA ALA A 42 -0.07 30.05 8.15
C ALA A 42 -0.03 30.30 6.63
N VAL A 43 -0.22 29.24 5.84
CA VAL A 43 -0.36 29.33 4.37
C VAL A 43 -1.78 29.86 4.08
N PRO A 44 -1.94 30.91 3.27
CA PRO A 44 -3.27 31.41 2.90
C PRO A 44 -4.09 30.33 2.17
N PRO A 45 -5.44 30.28 2.33
CA PRO A 45 -6.29 29.23 1.75
C PRO A 45 -6.10 29.03 0.23
N GLN A 46 -5.76 30.10 -0.50
CA GLN A 46 -5.54 30.10 -1.95
C GLN A 46 -4.31 29.29 -2.39
N TYR A 47 -3.36 29.03 -1.49
CA TYR A 47 -2.09 28.34 -1.77
C TYR A 47 -1.98 27.00 -1.04
N VAL A 48 -3.02 26.58 -0.31
CA VAL A 48 -3.03 25.30 0.43
C VAL A 48 -2.93 24.09 -0.52
N ASP A 49 -3.55 24.19 -1.70
CA ASP A 49 -3.55 23.12 -2.70
C ASP A 49 -2.27 23.08 -3.57
N ARG A 50 -1.35 24.04 -3.37
CA ARG A 50 -0.05 24.11 -4.07
C ARG A 50 1.06 23.54 -3.20
N GLU A 51 2.19 23.23 -3.84
CA GLU A 51 3.40 22.77 -3.14
C GLU A 51 3.82 23.77 -2.07
N HIS A 52 3.90 23.32 -0.82
CA HIS A 52 4.37 24.14 0.30
C HIS A 52 5.15 23.31 1.31
N SER A 53 6.14 23.94 1.93
CA SER A 53 7.04 23.28 2.88
C SER A 53 6.92 23.92 4.26
N GLU A 54 6.92 23.10 5.31
CA GLU A 54 7.03 23.54 6.70
C GLU A 54 8.51 23.51 7.12
N LEU A 55 9.00 24.63 7.64
CA LEU A 55 10.36 24.77 8.14
C LEU A 55 10.37 24.88 9.67
N ASN A 56 11.40 24.32 10.29
CA ASN A 56 11.69 24.56 11.70
C ASN A 56 12.30 25.95 11.91
N ALA A 57 12.45 26.35 13.19
CA ALA A 57 13.06 27.63 13.59
C ALA A 57 14.51 27.83 13.12
N ARG A 58 15.16 26.81 12.55
CA ARG A 58 16.51 26.86 11.97
C ARG A 58 16.50 26.91 10.43
N GLY A 59 15.34 27.01 9.80
CA GLY A 59 15.20 27.05 8.34
C GLY A 59 15.40 25.69 7.65
N ILE A 60 15.26 24.58 8.38
CA ILE A 60 15.33 23.23 7.81
C ILE A 60 13.91 22.77 7.48
N GLU A 61 13.71 22.26 6.26
CA GLU A 61 12.46 21.64 5.81
C GLU A 61 12.15 20.39 6.66
N VAL A 62 11.03 20.44 7.39
CA VAL A 62 10.55 19.35 8.25
C VAL A 62 9.47 18.53 7.54
N LYS A 63 8.69 19.17 6.67
CA LYS A 63 7.58 18.55 5.95
C LYS A 63 7.37 19.22 4.62
N ARG A 64 7.24 18.45 3.54
CA ARG A 64 6.82 18.91 2.23
C ARG A 64 5.40 18.43 1.98
N HIS A 65 4.54 19.33 1.54
CA HIS A 65 3.22 18.99 1.05
C HIS A 65 3.24 19.22 -0.46
N ASP A 66 3.15 18.14 -1.22
CA ASP A 66 3.11 18.21 -2.68
C ASP A 66 1.78 18.83 -3.14
N ARG A 67 1.75 19.33 -4.38
CA ARG A 67 0.52 19.88 -4.97
C ARG A 67 -0.62 18.86 -4.89
N ALA A 68 -1.86 19.34 -4.76
CA ALA A 68 -3.02 18.50 -4.98
C ALA A 68 -2.92 17.84 -6.38
N MET A 69 -3.04 16.51 -6.44
CA MET A 69 -3.04 15.78 -7.70
C MET A 69 -4.14 16.33 -8.60
N THR A 70 -3.79 16.58 -9.86
CA THR A 70 -4.80 16.99 -10.84
C THR A 70 -5.81 15.84 -11.04
N PRO A 71 -7.07 16.14 -11.38
CA PRO A 71 -8.08 15.10 -11.62
C PRO A 71 -7.62 14.03 -12.63
N GLU A 72 -6.84 14.43 -13.63
CA GLU A 72 -6.28 13.53 -14.65
C GLU A 72 -5.19 12.60 -14.07
N GLU A 73 -4.34 13.10 -13.17
CA GLU A 73 -3.34 12.27 -12.47
C GLU A 73 -4.00 11.26 -11.53
N LEU A 74 -5.10 11.66 -10.88
CA LEU A 74 -5.88 10.78 -10.02
C LEU A 74 -6.58 9.67 -10.82
N GLU A 75 -7.11 9.98 -12.00
CA GLU A 75 -7.67 8.97 -12.90
C GLU A 75 -6.61 8.01 -13.42
N ARG A 76 -5.42 8.51 -13.77
CA ARG A 76 -4.28 7.66 -14.18
C ARG A 76 -3.81 6.75 -13.05
N GLU A 77 -3.72 7.25 -11.82
CA GLU A 77 -3.33 6.43 -10.67
C GLU A 77 -4.37 5.35 -10.38
N ARG A 78 -5.67 5.68 -10.38
CA ARG A 78 -6.75 4.69 -10.25
C ARG A 78 -6.71 3.63 -11.34
N ALA A 79 -6.41 4.01 -12.59
CA ALA A 79 -6.27 3.04 -13.68
C ALA A 79 -5.09 2.09 -13.46
N ILE A 80 -3.95 2.61 -12.98
CA ILE A 80 -2.76 1.80 -12.65
C ILE A 80 -3.06 0.88 -11.46
N GLU A 81 -3.74 1.37 -10.42
CA GLU A 81 -4.14 0.57 -9.27
C GLU A 81 -5.11 -0.55 -9.68
N ALA A 82 -6.08 -0.26 -10.54
CA ALA A 82 -7.00 -1.26 -11.06
C ALA A 82 -6.26 -2.37 -11.84
N MET A 83 -5.31 -1.99 -12.70
CA MET A 83 -4.49 -2.97 -13.43
C MET A 83 -3.61 -3.81 -12.49
N ARG A 84 -3.04 -3.20 -11.44
CA ARG A 84 -2.26 -3.94 -10.42
C ARG A 84 -3.13 -4.89 -9.62
N ALA A 85 -4.34 -4.49 -9.26
CA ALA A 85 -5.29 -5.33 -8.55
C ALA A 85 -5.67 -6.56 -9.39
N GLU A 86 -6.00 -6.37 -10.67
CA GLU A 86 -6.30 -7.47 -11.59
C GLU A 86 -5.10 -8.44 -11.73
N GLN A 87 -3.89 -7.91 -11.89
CA GLN A 87 -2.68 -8.75 -11.97
C GLN A 87 -2.43 -9.52 -10.66
N GLN A 88 -2.69 -8.90 -9.51
CA GLN A 88 -2.53 -9.54 -8.21
C GLN A 88 -3.55 -10.67 -8.02
N GLU A 89 -4.82 -10.46 -8.39
CA GLU A 89 -5.85 -11.51 -8.34
C GLU A 89 -5.47 -12.71 -9.21
N LEU A 90 -5.00 -12.47 -10.43
CA LEU A 90 -4.55 -13.54 -11.33
C LEU A 90 -3.36 -14.31 -10.75
N LEU A 91 -2.41 -13.63 -10.13
CA LEU A 91 -1.25 -14.26 -9.49
C LEU A 91 -1.68 -15.09 -8.27
N GLU A 92 -2.57 -14.57 -7.44
CA GLU A 92 -3.10 -15.28 -6.26
C GLU A 92 -3.87 -16.54 -6.67
N GLU A 93 -4.66 -16.45 -7.74
CA GLU A 93 -5.36 -17.61 -8.29
C GLU A 93 -4.38 -18.67 -8.81
N GLN A 94 -3.35 -18.27 -9.56
CA GLN A 94 -2.31 -19.20 -10.02
C GLN A 94 -1.59 -19.87 -8.85
N GLN A 95 -1.16 -19.10 -7.86
CA GLN A 95 -0.50 -19.64 -6.67
C GLN A 95 -1.43 -20.56 -5.87
N ALA A 96 -2.73 -20.27 -5.80
CA ALA A 96 -3.69 -21.14 -5.15
C ALA A 96 -3.82 -22.48 -5.87
N ARG A 97 -3.88 -22.47 -7.21
CA ARG A 97 -3.89 -23.69 -8.04
C ARG A 97 -2.59 -24.48 -7.87
N ASP A 98 -1.44 -23.82 -7.90
CA ASP A 98 -0.14 -24.45 -7.74
C ASP A 98 0.02 -25.09 -6.35
N ARG A 99 -0.44 -24.42 -5.28
CA ARG A 99 -0.47 -24.99 -3.93
C ARG A 99 -1.28 -26.29 -3.88
N ILE A 100 -2.41 -26.34 -4.58
CA ILE A 100 -3.23 -27.57 -4.66
C ILE A 100 -2.43 -28.68 -5.35
N LEU A 101 -1.77 -28.38 -6.47
CA LEU A 101 -0.95 -29.36 -7.19
C LEU A 101 0.19 -29.90 -6.32
N LEU A 102 0.93 -29.01 -5.65
CA LEU A 102 2.05 -29.38 -4.78
C LEU A 102 1.62 -30.14 -3.52
N ASN A 103 0.40 -29.92 -3.03
CA ASN A 103 -0.16 -30.66 -1.90
C ASN A 103 -0.66 -32.05 -2.31
N LEU A 104 -1.19 -32.19 -3.53
CA LEU A 104 -1.81 -33.44 -4.00
C LEU A 104 -0.79 -34.39 -4.64
N TYR A 105 0.25 -33.84 -5.28
CA TYR A 105 1.23 -34.61 -6.04
C TYR A 105 2.63 -34.32 -5.54
N ARG A 106 3.40 -35.40 -5.28
CA ARG A 106 4.76 -35.28 -4.74
C ARG A 106 5.78 -34.82 -5.78
N ASN A 107 5.52 -35.12 -7.06
CA ASN A 107 6.34 -34.73 -8.20
C ASN A 107 5.46 -34.67 -9.47
N GLU A 108 6.05 -34.26 -10.58
CA GLU A 108 5.36 -34.17 -11.88
C GLU A 108 4.94 -35.54 -12.43
N ASP A 109 5.76 -36.57 -12.25
CA ASP A 109 5.46 -37.93 -12.73
C ASP A 109 4.19 -38.49 -12.09
N ASP A 110 3.98 -38.25 -10.78
CA ASP A 110 2.78 -38.65 -10.03
C ASP A 110 1.54 -37.93 -10.57
N LEU A 111 1.66 -36.64 -10.90
CA LEU A 111 0.58 -35.86 -11.53
C LEU A 111 0.23 -36.43 -12.91
N VAL A 112 1.24 -36.73 -13.74
CA VAL A 112 1.07 -37.29 -15.08
C VAL A 112 0.43 -38.67 -15.00
N MET A 113 0.88 -39.54 -14.10
CA MET A 113 0.30 -40.86 -13.88
C MET A 113 -1.16 -40.77 -13.45
N ALA A 114 -1.51 -39.86 -12.54
CA ALA A 114 -2.88 -39.64 -12.10
C ALA A 114 -3.77 -39.14 -13.26
N ARG A 115 -3.27 -38.20 -14.07
CA ARG A 115 -3.94 -37.70 -15.27
C ARG A 115 -4.21 -38.82 -16.26
N ASP A 116 -3.19 -39.58 -16.62
CA ASP A 116 -3.27 -40.63 -17.64
C ASP A 116 -4.18 -41.78 -17.20
N GLY A 117 -4.12 -42.14 -15.90
CA GLY A 117 -5.07 -43.08 -15.30
C GLY A 117 -6.52 -42.59 -15.41
N LYS A 118 -6.77 -41.30 -15.18
CA LYS A 118 -8.11 -40.72 -15.32
C LYS A 118 -8.59 -40.71 -16.77
N ILE A 119 -7.72 -40.37 -17.71
CA ILE A 119 -8.01 -40.42 -19.15
C ILE A 119 -8.37 -41.84 -19.56
N ALA A 120 -7.54 -42.83 -19.22
CA ALA A 120 -7.78 -44.23 -19.55
C ALA A 120 -9.12 -44.74 -18.98
N GLN A 121 -9.48 -44.33 -17.76
CA GLN A 121 -10.77 -44.64 -17.17
C GLN A 121 -11.93 -44.05 -17.99
N ILE A 122 -11.86 -42.77 -18.36
CA ILE A 122 -12.89 -42.09 -19.16
C ILE A 122 -13.01 -42.74 -20.54
N GLU A 123 -11.90 -43.02 -21.21
CA GLU A 123 -11.90 -43.69 -22.50
C GLU A 123 -12.55 -45.08 -22.43
N SER A 124 -12.27 -45.83 -21.38
CA SER A 124 -12.93 -47.13 -21.15
C SER A 124 -14.45 -46.98 -21.05
N GLN A 125 -14.92 -45.98 -20.28
CA GLN A 125 -16.34 -45.69 -20.16
C GLN A 125 -16.96 -45.30 -21.51
N ILE A 126 -16.27 -44.46 -22.30
CA ILE A 126 -16.71 -44.07 -23.63
C ILE A 126 -16.86 -45.29 -24.53
N ARG A 127 -15.89 -46.22 -24.52
CA ARG A 127 -15.96 -47.45 -25.33
C ARG A 127 -17.14 -48.34 -24.94
N LEU A 128 -17.35 -48.54 -23.64
CA LEU A 128 -18.48 -49.32 -23.13
C LEU A 128 -19.82 -48.70 -23.56
N ASN A 129 -19.97 -47.39 -23.39
CA ASN A 129 -21.19 -46.68 -23.80
C ASN A 129 -21.45 -46.81 -25.31
N HIS A 130 -20.41 -46.66 -26.14
CA HIS A 130 -20.53 -46.85 -27.59
C HIS A 130 -20.95 -48.28 -27.97
N ASN A 131 -20.38 -49.28 -27.29
CA ASN A 131 -20.75 -50.68 -27.52
C ASN A 131 -22.21 -50.94 -27.11
N GLU A 132 -22.67 -50.37 -26.00
CA GLU A 132 -24.06 -50.50 -25.56
C GLU A 132 -25.01 -49.82 -26.54
N ILE A 133 -24.69 -48.61 -27.01
CA ILE A 133 -25.46 -47.91 -28.05
C ILE A 133 -25.54 -48.76 -29.33
N ARG A 134 -24.41 -49.35 -29.77
CA ARG A 134 -24.39 -50.21 -30.96
C ARG A 134 -25.30 -51.42 -30.77
N ARG A 135 -25.22 -52.09 -29.62
CA ARG A 135 -26.07 -53.24 -29.27
C ARG A 135 -27.55 -52.88 -29.29
N LEU A 136 -27.93 -51.74 -28.70
CA LEU A 136 -29.31 -51.27 -28.67
C LEU A 136 -29.82 -50.95 -30.09
N LYS A 137 -29.00 -50.33 -30.95
CA LYS A 137 -29.35 -50.08 -32.36
C LYS A 137 -29.60 -51.37 -33.13
N THR A 138 -28.75 -52.39 -32.98
CA THR A 138 -28.94 -53.68 -33.65
C THR A 138 -30.21 -54.40 -33.19
N ARG A 139 -30.69 -54.19 -31.96
CA ARG A 139 -31.94 -54.78 -31.46
C ARG A 139 -33.20 -54.08 -31.97
N LEU A 140 -33.08 -52.83 -32.42
CA LEU A 140 -34.18 -51.99 -32.90
C LEU A 140 -34.32 -51.99 -34.42
N SER A 141 -33.31 -52.51 -35.14
CA SER A 141 -33.35 -52.78 -36.57
C SER A 141 -33.80 -54.20 -36.85
#